data_AF-A0AAJ2C0V4-F1
#
_entry.id   AF-A0AAJ2C0V4-F1
#
_cell.length_a   1.000
_cell.length_b   1.000
_cell.length_c   1.000
_cell.angle_alpha   90.00
_cell.angle_beta   90.00
_cell.angle_gamma   90.00
#
_symmetry.space_group_name_H-M   'P 1'
#
loop_
_entity.id
_entity.type
_entity.pdbx_description
1 polymer ?
#
loop_
_entity_poly.entity_id
_entity_poly.type
_entity_poly.pdbx_seq_one_letter_code
_entity_poly.pdbx_strand_id
1 'polypeptide(L)'
;MNTFFPIFQKQVRIKNQYAKITMALSNLNTVKIFFKEFLDAKGYRKTHERFTILEHIYERNDHFEAEELFIAMKALNYHVSRATVYNTLEILVEAELIIKHQFGNKISSKYEKAYGRRQHDHVVCTDCQKVTEFCDPRIQNIQNMVGEFFNCEILHHSLTFYSKCKQQDCSEKLKLNVKEDRKKNE
;
A
#
# COMPACT_ATOMS: atom_id res chain seq x y z
N MET A 1 -1.82 -33.82 -35.19
CA MET A 1 -2.72 -34.05 -34.05
C MET A 1 -2.09 -33.42 -32.81
N ASN A 2 -2.60 -32.30 -32.31
CA ASN A 2 -2.43 -31.85 -30.92
C ASN A 2 -3.19 -30.52 -30.71
N THR A 3 -4.50 -30.60 -30.53
CA THR A 3 -5.37 -29.45 -30.19
C THR A 3 -5.89 -29.52 -28.75
N PHE A 4 -5.28 -30.32 -27.87
CA PHE A 4 -5.82 -30.61 -26.53
C PHE A 4 -5.24 -29.76 -25.38
N PHE A 5 -4.50 -28.68 -25.66
CA PHE A 5 -3.85 -27.84 -24.61
C PHE A 5 -4.57 -26.54 -24.16
N PRO A 6 -5.55 -25.93 -24.88
CA PRO A 6 -6.07 -24.62 -24.47
C PRO A 6 -7.11 -24.66 -23.33
N ILE A 7 -7.82 -25.79 -23.12
CA ILE A 7 -8.89 -25.89 -22.12
C ILE A 7 -8.32 -26.05 -20.71
N PHE A 8 -7.24 -26.84 -20.56
CA PHE A 8 -6.59 -27.10 -19.28
C PHE A 8 -5.94 -25.82 -18.69
N GLN A 9 -5.28 -25.02 -19.54
CA GLN A 9 -4.73 -23.73 -19.13
C GLN A 9 -5.83 -22.73 -18.71
N LYS A 10 -7.00 -22.75 -19.36
CA LYS A 10 -8.14 -21.89 -19.01
C LYS A 10 -8.74 -22.28 -17.65
N GLN A 11 -8.88 -23.58 -17.37
CA GLN A 11 -9.36 -24.09 -16.07
C GLN A 11 -8.40 -23.82 -14.90
N VAL A 12 -7.08 -23.91 -15.12
CA VAL A 12 -6.07 -23.54 -14.10
C VAL A 12 -6.08 -22.03 -13.81
N ARG A 13 -6.23 -21.20 -14.83
CA ARG A 13 -6.33 -19.73 -14.69
C ARG A 13 -7.60 -19.31 -13.94
N ILE A 14 -8.71 -19.98 -14.22
CA ILE A 14 -9.99 -19.79 -13.54
C ILE A 14 -9.90 -20.27 -12.07
N LYS A 15 -9.36 -21.47 -11.80
CA LYS A 15 -9.15 -21.95 -10.42
C LYS A 15 -8.24 -21.04 -9.59
N ASN A 16 -7.16 -20.51 -10.17
CA ASN A 16 -6.29 -19.52 -9.51
C ASN A 16 -6.98 -18.16 -9.30
N GLN A 17 -7.85 -17.75 -10.22
CA GLN A 17 -8.64 -16.54 -10.07
C GLN A 17 -9.68 -16.68 -8.95
N TYR A 18 -10.42 -17.80 -8.92
CA TYR A 18 -11.34 -18.12 -7.82
C TYR A 18 -10.61 -18.21 -6.48
N ALA A 19 -9.47 -18.92 -6.39
CA ALA A 19 -8.68 -18.99 -5.16
C ALA A 19 -8.19 -17.62 -4.68
N LYS A 20 -7.75 -16.73 -5.58
CA LYS A 20 -7.39 -15.35 -5.24
C LYS A 20 -8.59 -14.52 -4.75
N ILE A 21 -9.74 -14.67 -5.39
CA ILE A 21 -10.98 -13.97 -5.01
C ILE A 21 -11.47 -14.47 -3.64
N THR A 22 -11.49 -15.78 -3.40
CA THR A 22 -11.91 -16.36 -2.12
C THR A 22 -10.96 -15.95 -0.99
N MET A 23 -9.64 -15.92 -1.25
CA MET A 23 -8.63 -15.50 -0.28
C MET A 23 -8.64 -13.98 0.00
N ALA A 24 -8.98 -13.15 -1.00
CA ALA A 24 -9.17 -11.71 -0.82
C ALA A 24 -10.44 -11.37 -0.02
N LEU A 25 -11.54 -12.09 -0.28
CA LEU A 25 -12.81 -11.95 0.46
C LEU A 25 -12.69 -12.45 1.91
N SER A 26 -11.96 -13.55 2.15
CA SER A 26 -11.67 -14.00 3.51
C SER A 26 -10.84 -12.97 4.27
N ASN A 27 -9.87 -12.33 3.61
CA ASN A 27 -9.02 -11.33 4.24
C ASN A 27 -9.79 -10.06 4.63
N LEU A 28 -10.67 -9.53 3.77
CA LEU A 28 -11.42 -8.31 4.09
C LEU A 28 -12.39 -8.50 5.26
N ASN A 29 -13.07 -9.65 5.34
CA ASN A 29 -13.97 -9.94 6.47
C ASN A 29 -13.21 -10.05 7.79
N THR A 30 -12.07 -10.76 7.78
CA THR A 30 -11.19 -10.86 8.94
C THR A 30 -10.69 -9.48 9.39
N VAL A 31 -10.23 -8.66 8.45
CA VAL A 31 -9.75 -7.30 8.72
C VAL A 31 -10.87 -6.42 9.30
N LYS A 32 -12.11 -6.54 8.80
CA LYS A 32 -13.27 -5.84 9.37
C LYS A 32 -13.56 -6.25 10.82
N ILE A 33 -13.41 -7.54 11.13
CA ILE A 33 -13.59 -8.05 12.51
C ILE A 33 -12.52 -7.45 13.41
N PHE A 34 -11.24 -7.55 13.03
CA PHE A 34 -10.14 -6.96 13.79
C PHE A 34 -10.31 -5.45 13.98
N PHE A 35 -10.71 -4.75 12.93
CA PHE A 35 -10.96 -3.31 13.04
C PHE A 35 -12.10 -2.99 14.01
N LYS A 36 -13.19 -3.75 13.97
CA LYS A 36 -14.31 -3.59 14.89
C LYS A 36 -13.88 -3.83 16.34
N GLU A 37 -13.13 -4.88 16.61
CA GLU A 37 -12.60 -5.20 17.94
C GLU A 37 -11.65 -4.11 18.44
N PHE A 38 -10.77 -3.61 17.57
CA PHE A 38 -9.86 -2.51 17.89
C PHE A 38 -10.61 -1.23 18.25
N LEU A 39 -11.63 -0.86 17.46
CA LEU A 39 -12.46 0.31 17.73
C LEU A 39 -13.18 0.18 19.09
N ASP A 40 -13.72 -1.01 19.39
CA ASP A 40 -14.39 -1.29 20.65
C ASP A 40 -13.42 -1.21 21.85
N ALA A 41 -12.23 -1.81 21.73
CA ALA A 41 -11.22 -1.79 22.77
C ALA A 41 -10.69 -0.36 23.08
N LYS A 42 -10.61 0.50 22.05
CA LYS A 42 -10.13 1.89 22.18
C LYS A 42 -11.25 2.90 22.44
N GLY A 43 -12.51 2.47 22.46
CA GLY A 43 -13.66 3.37 22.66
C GLY A 43 -13.97 4.29 21.47
N TYR A 44 -13.48 3.96 20.27
CA TYR A 44 -13.76 4.71 19.06
C TYR A 44 -15.16 4.39 18.52
N ARG A 45 -15.79 5.38 17.87
CA ARG A 45 -17.10 5.19 17.23
C ARG A 45 -16.98 4.30 15.98
N LYS A 46 -17.84 3.29 15.91
CA LYS A 46 -18.03 2.41 14.74
C LYS A 46 -18.95 3.08 13.71
N THR A 47 -18.41 3.96 12.89
CA THR A 47 -19.18 4.66 11.85
C THR A 47 -19.06 3.94 10.50
N HIS A 48 -20.09 4.04 9.65
CA HIS A 48 -20.09 3.39 8.34
C HIS A 48 -18.93 3.88 7.46
N GLU A 49 -18.62 5.18 7.50
CA GLU A 49 -17.57 5.81 6.71
C GLU A 49 -16.20 5.18 6.98
N ARG A 50 -15.90 4.83 8.24
CA ARG A 50 -14.63 4.18 8.61
C ARG A 50 -14.48 2.82 7.93
N PHE A 51 -15.56 2.04 7.89
CA PHE A 51 -15.54 0.74 7.22
C PHE A 51 -15.51 0.87 5.71
N THR A 52 -16.20 1.86 5.13
CA THR A 52 -16.12 2.15 3.69
C THR A 52 -14.70 2.56 3.27
N ILE A 53 -14.03 3.40 4.06
CA ILE A 53 -12.62 3.77 3.83
C ILE A 53 -11.74 2.51 3.87
N LEU A 54 -11.89 1.67 4.90
CA LEU A 54 -11.15 0.42 5.04
C LEU A 54 -11.34 -0.49 3.81
N GLU A 55 -12.58 -0.72 3.39
CA GLU A 55 -12.91 -1.52 2.21
C GLU A 55 -12.20 -1.00 0.97
N HIS A 56 -12.30 0.31 0.73
CA HIS A 56 -11.72 0.93 -0.45
C HIS A 56 -10.18 0.83 -0.45
N ILE A 57 -9.54 0.93 0.72
CA ILE A 57 -8.09 0.70 0.84
C ILE A 57 -7.73 -0.75 0.51
N TYR A 58 -8.54 -1.72 0.96
CA TYR A 58 -8.23 -3.14 0.77
C TYR A 58 -8.49 -3.66 -0.65
N GLU A 59 -9.28 -2.93 -1.44
CA GLU A 59 -9.44 -3.12 -2.89
C GLU A 59 -8.20 -2.71 -3.68
N ARG A 60 -7.38 -1.81 -3.12
CA ARG A 60 -6.16 -1.30 -3.77
C ARG A 60 -4.97 -2.23 -3.60
N ASN A 61 -4.04 -2.18 -4.55
CA ASN A 61 -2.75 -2.89 -4.50
C ASN A 61 -1.55 -1.96 -4.78
N ASP A 62 -1.76 -0.65 -4.67
CA ASP A 62 -0.76 0.38 -4.87
C ASP A 62 -0.51 1.19 -3.57
N HIS A 63 0.57 1.96 -3.54
CA HIS A 63 0.83 2.97 -2.51
C HIS A 63 0.14 4.26 -2.90
N PHE A 64 -0.67 4.80 -2.00
CA PHE A 64 -1.48 6.00 -2.25
C PHE A 64 -1.22 7.08 -1.21
N GLU A 65 -1.42 8.34 -1.58
CA GLU A 65 -1.47 9.46 -0.64
C GLU A 65 -2.90 9.66 -0.09
N ALA A 66 -3.02 10.27 1.10
CA ALA A 66 -4.33 10.52 1.71
C ALA A 66 -5.27 11.35 0.82
N GLU A 67 -4.73 12.34 0.10
CA GLU A 67 -5.52 13.16 -0.83
C GLU A 67 -5.97 12.37 -2.07
N GLU A 68 -5.14 11.45 -2.58
CA GLU A 68 -5.52 10.56 -3.69
C GLU A 68 -6.69 9.66 -3.31
N LEU A 69 -6.67 9.12 -2.08
CA LEU A 69 -7.78 8.34 -1.53
C LEU A 69 -9.06 9.18 -1.42
N PHE A 70 -8.96 10.39 -0.88
CA PHE A 70 -10.11 11.30 -0.76
C PHE A 70 -10.74 11.63 -2.12
N ILE A 71 -9.91 11.95 -3.12
CA ILE A 71 -10.36 12.26 -4.48
C ILE A 71 -11.05 11.04 -5.11
N ALA A 72 -10.47 9.84 -4.97
CA ALA A 72 -11.05 8.60 -5.47
C ALA A 72 -12.42 8.30 -4.84
N MET A 73 -12.55 8.44 -3.52
CA MET A 73 -13.81 8.23 -2.83
C MET A 73 -14.89 9.26 -3.23
N LYS A 74 -14.51 10.53 -3.39
CA LYS A 74 -15.43 11.57 -3.84
C LYS A 74 -15.93 11.30 -5.26
N ALA A 75 -15.07 10.80 -6.15
CA ALA A 75 -15.45 10.44 -7.52
C ALA A 75 -16.47 9.28 -7.56
N LEU A 76 -16.46 8.40 -6.55
CA LEU A 76 -17.42 7.31 -6.38
C LEU A 76 -18.70 7.75 -5.63
N ASN A 77 -18.90 9.05 -5.41
CA ASN A 77 -20.03 9.64 -4.70
C ASN A 77 -20.16 9.22 -3.22
N TYR A 78 -19.05 8.86 -2.56
CA TYR A 78 -19.07 8.68 -1.11
C TYR A 78 -19.14 10.02 -0.37
N HIS A 79 -20.03 10.11 0.61
CA HIS A 79 -20.20 11.30 1.47
C HIS A 79 -19.21 11.28 2.64
N VAL A 80 -17.93 11.45 2.37
CA VAL A 80 -16.85 11.45 3.38
C VAL A 80 -16.08 12.76 3.35
N SER A 81 -15.83 13.36 4.51
CA SER A 81 -15.01 14.58 4.61
C SER A 81 -13.52 14.26 4.56
N ARG A 82 -12.68 15.22 4.14
CA ARG A 82 -11.21 15.07 4.23
C ARG A 82 -10.77 14.69 5.64
N ALA A 83 -11.24 15.43 6.66
CA ALA A 83 -10.89 15.16 8.05
C ALA A 83 -11.23 13.72 8.48
N THR A 84 -12.36 13.18 8.00
CA THR A 84 -12.75 11.78 8.24
C THR A 84 -11.76 10.80 7.62
N VAL A 85 -11.28 11.06 6.40
CA VAL A 85 -10.26 10.22 5.75
C VAL A 85 -8.96 10.22 6.56
N TYR A 86 -8.41 11.40 6.88
CA TYR A 86 -7.15 11.50 7.64
C TYR A 86 -7.25 10.85 9.02
N ASN A 87 -8.32 11.12 9.78
CA ASN A 87 -8.53 10.51 11.10
C ASN A 87 -8.68 8.98 11.01
N THR A 88 -9.38 8.49 9.99
CA THR A 88 -9.53 7.04 9.79
C THR A 88 -8.19 6.40 9.42
N LEU A 89 -7.38 7.03 8.58
CA LEU A 89 -6.04 6.53 8.24
C LEU A 89 -5.16 6.42 9.49
N GLU A 90 -5.16 7.41 10.38
CA GLU A 90 -4.40 7.35 11.63
C GLU A 90 -4.81 6.16 12.51
N ILE A 91 -6.12 5.95 12.65
CA ILE A 91 -6.65 4.84 13.45
C ILE A 91 -6.37 3.48 12.79
N LEU A 92 -6.39 3.41 11.46
CA LEU A 92 -6.01 2.19 10.73
C LEU A 92 -4.52 1.87 10.85
N VAL A 93 -3.66 2.88 10.93
CA VAL A 93 -2.21 2.71 11.21
C VAL A 93 -2.03 2.21 12.65
N GLU A 94 -2.74 2.80 13.62
CA GLU A 94 -2.69 2.35 15.02
C GLU A 94 -3.21 0.92 15.20
N ALA A 95 -4.19 0.52 14.39
CA ALA A 95 -4.71 -0.85 14.34
C ALA A 95 -3.81 -1.83 13.57
N GLU A 96 -2.67 -1.37 13.04
CA GLU A 96 -1.74 -2.15 12.21
C GLU A 96 -2.39 -2.76 10.94
N LEU A 97 -3.52 -2.21 10.51
CA LEU A 97 -4.24 -2.67 9.32
C LEU A 97 -3.72 -2.03 8.04
N ILE A 98 -3.03 -0.90 8.16
CA ILE A 98 -2.33 -0.23 7.07
C ILE A 98 -0.94 0.23 7.55
N ILE A 99 -0.01 0.37 6.61
CA ILE A 99 1.34 0.87 6.86
C ILE A 99 1.44 2.29 6.29
N LYS A 100 2.08 3.18 7.05
CA LYS A 100 2.42 4.54 6.63
C LYS A 100 3.91 4.62 6.33
N HIS A 101 4.24 5.03 5.11
CA HIS A 101 5.60 5.27 4.64
C HIS A 101 5.85 6.76 4.46
N GLN A 102 6.99 7.24 4.95
CA GLN A 102 7.51 8.56 4.62
C GLN A 102 8.78 8.39 3.79
N PHE A 103 8.68 8.69 2.49
CA PHE A 103 9.80 8.54 1.57
C PHE A 103 10.56 9.86 1.40
N GLY A 104 11.85 9.85 1.71
CA GLY A 104 12.76 11.00 1.57
C GLY A 104 12.31 12.24 2.36
N ASN A 105 12.65 13.42 1.84
CA ASN A 105 12.37 14.72 2.49
C ASN A 105 10.96 15.27 2.19
N LYS A 106 10.00 14.41 1.85
CA LYS A 106 8.65 14.86 1.50
C LYS A 106 7.75 15.06 2.71
N ILE A 107 6.83 16.01 2.55
CA ILE A 107 5.75 16.32 3.51
C ILE A 107 4.65 15.26 3.43
N SER A 108 4.35 14.72 2.25
CA SER A 108 3.27 13.72 2.08
C SER A 108 3.72 12.31 2.43
N SER A 109 2.89 11.61 3.19
CA SER A 109 3.05 10.18 3.50
C SER A 109 2.27 9.31 2.53
N LYS A 110 2.83 8.15 2.18
CA LYS A 110 2.16 7.12 1.40
C LYS A 110 1.65 6.02 2.31
N TYR A 111 0.54 5.40 1.92
CA TYR A 111 -0.12 4.35 2.68
C TYR A 111 -0.30 3.10 1.83
N GLU A 112 -0.32 1.95 2.48
CA GLU A 112 -0.67 0.67 1.87
C GLU A 112 -1.35 -0.26 2.88
N LYS A 113 -2.10 -1.27 2.42
CA LYS A 113 -2.69 -2.29 3.30
C LYS A 113 -1.61 -3.20 3.88
N ALA A 114 -1.69 -3.50 5.17
CA ALA A 114 -0.74 -4.37 5.87
C ALA A 114 -1.12 -5.86 5.76
N TYR A 115 -2.40 -6.17 6.02
CA TYR A 115 -2.85 -7.56 6.13
C TYR A 115 -2.88 -8.27 4.77
N GLY A 116 -2.27 -9.46 4.71
CA GLY A 116 -2.23 -10.30 3.51
C GLY A 116 -1.22 -9.86 2.44
N ARG A 117 -0.38 -8.85 2.72
CA ARG A 117 0.80 -8.53 1.89
C ARG A 117 1.95 -9.45 2.26
N ARG A 118 2.73 -9.86 1.25
CA ARG A 118 4.04 -10.48 1.47
C ARG A 118 5.07 -9.40 1.82
N GLN A 119 6.08 -9.77 2.61
CA GLN A 119 7.22 -8.91 2.89
C GLN A 119 7.89 -8.48 1.57
N HIS A 120 8.07 -7.17 1.43
CA HIS A 120 8.64 -6.55 0.25
C HIS A 120 9.33 -5.24 0.65
N ASP A 121 10.31 -4.86 -0.15
CA ASP A 121 11.10 -3.64 0.01
C ASP A 121 10.78 -2.66 -1.12
N HIS A 122 11.23 -1.41 -0.95
CA HIS A 122 10.79 -0.30 -1.79
C HIS A 122 11.92 0.27 -2.65
N VAL A 123 11.61 0.61 -3.90
CA VAL A 123 12.41 1.51 -4.74
C VAL A 123 11.59 2.75 -5.04
N VAL A 124 12.11 3.91 -4.66
CA VAL A 124 11.47 5.21 -4.84
C VAL A 124 12.23 6.02 -5.87
N CYS A 125 11.50 6.49 -6.88
CA CYS A 125 12.04 7.40 -7.87
C CYS A 125 12.05 8.83 -7.33
N THR A 126 13.22 9.44 -7.18
CA THR A 126 13.37 10.80 -6.63
C THR A 126 12.72 11.88 -7.49
N ASP A 127 12.64 11.65 -8.80
CA ASP A 127 12.08 12.60 -9.77
C ASP A 127 10.54 12.50 -9.87
N CYS A 128 9.99 11.34 -10.25
CA CYS A 128 8.54 11.17 -10.46
C CYS A 128 7.78 10.56 -9.28
N GLN A 129 8.49 10.11 -8.24
CA GLN A 129 7.92 9.65 -6.96
C GLN A 129 7.11 8.36 -7.07
N LYS A 130 7.32 7.64 -8.17
CA LYS A 130 6.85 6.28 -8.35
C LYS A 130 7.54 5.37 -7.34
N VAL A 131 6.74 4.59 -6.64
CA VAL A 131 7.19 3.53 -5.72
C VAL A 131 7.06 2.20 -6.47
N THR A 132 8.10 1.37 -6.40
CA THR A 132 8.10 0.02 -6.97
C THR A 132 8.51 -0.96 -5.87
N GLU A 133 7.74 -2.03 -5.74
CA GLU A 133 7.97 -3.09 -4.76
C GLU A 133 8.93 -4.14 -5.33
N PHE A 134 9.80 -4.69 -4.48
CA PHE A 134 10.59 -5.87 -4.82
C PHE A 134 10.70 -6.82 -3.62
N CYS A 135 11.02 -8.09 -3.90
CA CYS A 135 11.28 -9.09 -2.88
C CYS A 135 12.55 -9.83 -3.28
N ASP A 136 13.59 -9.74 -2.44
CA ASP A 136 14.86 -10.41 -2.68
C ASP A 136 15.16 -11.37 -1.52
N PRO A 137 15.25 -12.70 -1.76
CA PRO A 137 15.49 -13.68 -0.71
C PRO A 137 16.85 -13.48 -0.02
N ARG A 138 17.79 -12.77 -0.63
CA ARG A 138 19.10 -12.47 -0.01
C ARG A 138 18.97 -11.59 1.22
N ILE A 139 17.90 -10.80 1.33
CA ILE A 139 17.62 -9.98 2.52
C ILE A 139 17.35 -10.86 3.74
N GLN A 140 16.71 -12.01 3.58
CA GLN A 140 16.53 -12.96 4.67
C GLN A 140 17.86 -13.51 5.19
N ASN A 141 18.79 -13.81 4.27
CA ASN A 141 20.12 -14.29 4.65
C ASN A 141 20.90 -13.22 5.44
N ILE A 142 20.75 -11.94 5.07
CA ILE A 142 21.36 -10.82 5.79
C ILE A 142 20.77 -10.73 7.21
N GLN A 143 19.44 -10.82 7.36
CA GLN A 143 18.81 -10.79 8.69
C GLN A 143 19.29 -11.93 9.59
N ASN A 144 19.35 -13.16 9.06
CA ASN A 144 19.81 -14.31 9.82
C ASN A 144 21.27 -14.12 10.27
N MET A 145 22.14 -13.70 9.35
CA MET A 145 23.56 -13.46 9.64
C MET A 145 23.75 -12.35 10.69
N VAL A 146 22.99 -11.26 10.61
CA VAL A 146 23.04 -10.18 11.60
C VAL A 146 22.54 -10.67 12.97
N GLY A 147 21.43 -11.41 13.00
CA GLY A 147 20.89 -11.99 14.24
C GLY A 147 21.86 -12.94 14.92
N GLU A 148 22.52 -13.82 14.16
CA GLU A 148 23.55 -14.72 14.67
C GLU A 148 24.78 -13.96 15.17
N PHE A 149 25.27 -12.99 14.39
CA PHE A 149 26.48 -12.25 14.72
C PHE A 149 26.34 -11.41 16.00
N PHE A 150 25.18 -10.77 16.19
CA PHE A 150 24.90 -9.95 17.38
C PHE A 150 24.16 -10.70 18.49
N ASN A 151 23.91 -12.00 18.31
CA ASN A 151 23.14 -12.82 19.25
C ASN A 151 21.79 -12.18 19.63
N CYS A 152 21.02 -11.76 18.63
CA CYS A 152 19.72 -11.10 18.82
C CYS A 152 18.67 -11.60 17.81
N GLU A 153 17.39 -11.43 18.16
CA GLU A 153 16.27 -11.71 17.28
C GLU A 153 15.93 -10.46 16.44
N ILE A 154 15.97 -10.60 15.11
CA ILE A 154 15.55 -9.53 14.20
C ILE A 154 14.03 -9.53 14.10
N LEU A 155 13.39 -8.57 14.77
CA LEU A 155 11.94 -8.43 14.75
C LEU A 155 11.43 -7.89 13.41
N HIS A 156 12.08 -6.83 12.90
CA HIS A 156 11.68 -6.14 11.68
C HIS A 156 12.88 -5.53 10.94
N HIS A 157 12.73 -5.33 9.63
CA HIS A 157 13.61 -4.47 8.84
C HIS A 157 12.80 -3.57 7.91
N SER A 158 13.46 -2.51 7.44
CA SER A 158 12.93 -1.64 6.40
C SER A 158 14.05 -1.31 5.43
N LEU A 159 13.87 -1.61 4.14
CA LEU A 159 14.81 -1.24 3.09
C LEU A 159 14.10 -0.41 2.01
N THR A 160 14.69 0.74 1.72
CA THR A 160 14.23 1.64 0.65
C THR A 160 15.41 2.12 -0.16
N PHE A 161 15.39 1.85 -1.47
CA PHE A 161 16.34 2.41 -2.43
C PHE A 161 15.78 3.67 -3.08
N TYR A 162 16.61 4.70 -3.19
CA TYR A 162 16.28 5.92 -3.92
C TYR A 162 16.97 5.91 -5.28
N SER A 163 16.22 6.15 -6.35
CA SER A 163 16.71 6.02 -7.73
C SER A 163 16.21 7.15 -8.63
N LYS A 164 16.75 7.21 -9.85
CA LYS A 164 16.19 7.99 -10.96
C LYS A 164 15.62 7.04 -12.00
N CYS A 165 14.37 7.23 -12.38
CA CYS A 165 13.72 6.37 -13.36
C CYS A 165 14.30 6.63 -14.75
N LYS A 166 14.50 5.56 -15.54
CA LYS A 166 14.87 5.67 -16.96
C LYS A 166 13.65 5.87 -17.89
N GLN A 167 12.44 5.96 -17.33
CA GLN A 167 11.19 6.08 -18.11
C GLN A 167 10.99 7.52 -18.60
N GLN A 168 10.54 7.69 -19.85
CA GLN A 168 10.33 9.01 -20.47
C GLN A 168 9.31 9.86 -19.68
N ASP A 169 8.23 9.25 -19.17
CA ASP A 169 7.18 9.90 -18.36
C ASP A 169 7.70 10.54 -17.06
N CYS A 170 8.86 10.10 -16.56
CA CYS A 170 9.49 10.66 -15.38
C CYS A 170 10.05 12.07 -15.63
N SER A 171 10.57 12.27 -16.85
CA SER A 171 11.24 13.51 -17.28
C SER A 171 10.27 14.69 -17.42
N GLU A 172 8.98 14.43 -17.61
CA GLU A 172 7.97 15.49 -17.79
C GLU A 172 7.53 16.11 -16.45
N LYS A 173 7.43 15.33 -15.37
CA LYS A 173 7.11 15.84 -14.02
C LYS A 173 8.19 16.78 -13.47
N LEU A 174 9.46 16.56 -13.83
CA LEU A 174 10.57 17.49 -13.55
C LEU A 174 10.32 18.90 -14.13
N LYS A 175 9.66 19.01 -15.28
CA LYS A 175 9.41 20.31 -15.94
C LYS A 175 8.25 21.09 -15.32
N LEU A 176 7.33 20.42 -14.62
CA LEU A 176 6.19 21.05 -13.95
C LEU A 176 6.60 21.64 -12.59
N ASN A 177 7.37 20.90 -11.78
CA ASN A 177 7.85 21.38 -10.48
C ASN A 177 8.75 22.62 -10.59
N VAL A 178 9.61 22.70 -11.62
CA VAL A 178 10.48 23.87 -11.87
C VAL A 178 9.69 25.13 -12.26
N LYS A 179 8.48 24.99 -12.82
CA LYS A 179 7.63 26.15 -13.19
C LYS A 179 6.83 26.70 -12.02
N GLU A 180 6.44 25.86 -11.06
CA GLU A 180 5.75 26.29 -9.85
C GLU A 180 6.68 27.03 -8.88
N ASP A 181 7.94 26.59 -8.77
CA ASP A 181 8.94 27.27 -7.92
C ASP A 181 9.35 28.65 -8.46
N ARG A 182 9.28 28.87 -9.78
CA ARG A 182 9.55 30.20 -10.37
C ARG A 182 8.41 31.20 -10.18
N LYS A 183 7.16 30.74 -10.08
CA LYS A 183 5.98 31.62 -9.88
C LYS A 183 5.74 32.04 -8.43
N LYS A 184 6.45 31.45 -7.46
CA LYS A 184 6.39 31.84 -6.04
C LYS A 184 7.45 32.88 -5.65
N ASN A 185 8.36 33.22 -6.57
CA ASN A 185 9.45 34.18 -6.37
C ASN A 185 9.30 35.44 -7.27
N GLU A 186 8.12 35.65 -7.86
CA GLU A 186 7.67 36.92 -8.49
C GLU A 186 6.46 37.44 -7.71
#